data_AF-A0A0Q8AFT6-F1
#
_entry.id   AF-A0A0Q8AFT6-F1
#
_cell.length_a   1.000
_cell.length_b   1.000
_cell.length_c   1.000
_cell.angle_alpha   90.00
_cell.angle_beta   90.00
_cell.angle_gamma   90.00
#
_symmetry.space_group_name_H-M   'P 1'
#
loop_
_entity.id
_entity.type
_entity.pdbx_description
1 polymer ?
#
loop_
_entity_poly.entity_id
_entity_poly.type
_entity_poly.pdbx_seq_one_letter_code
_entity_poly.pdbx_strand_id
1 'polypeptide(L)' 'MPVARRPAPAPIRTPRRGHAVVRISVVDENGFVHDYAPVEAPLGAVRDAVTILHLQRPETATAEVTAG' A
#
# COMPACT_ATOMS: atom_id res chain seq x y z
N MET A 1 -8.03 13.83 22.83
CA MET A 1 -8.62 13.04 21.74
C MET A 1 -8.05 11.63 21.82
N PRO A 2 -8.81 10.59 22.19
CA PRO A 2 -8.30 9.22 22.16
C PRO A 2 -8.14 8.79 20.70
N VAL A 3 -6.92 8.37 20.33
CA VAL A 3 -6.62 7.79 19.02
C VAL A 3 -7.38 6.48 18.92
N ALA A 4 -8.34 6.38 17.98
CA ALA A 4 -9.12 5.16 17.79
C ALA A 4 -8.15 3.99 17.55
N ARG A 5 -8.12 3.02 18.48
CA ARG A 5 -7.30 1.81 18.32
C ARG A 5 -7.81 1.06 17.10
N ARG A 6 -6.94 0.90 16.10
CA ARG A 6 -7.22 0.12 14.89
C ARG A 6 -7.68 -1.28 15.30
N PRO A 7 -8.84 -1.75 14.86
CA PRO A 7 -9.28 -3.11 15.16
C PRO A 7 -8.22 -4.10 14.68
N ALA A 8 -7.93 -5.10 15.52
CA ALA A 8 -7.01 -6.18 15.17
C ALA A 8 -7.49 -6.82 13.85
N PRO A 9 -6.58 -7.07 12.88
CA PRO A 9 -6.99 -7.70 11.63
C PRO A 9 -7.65 -9.04 11.93
N ALA A 10 -8.86 -9.23 11.39
CA ALA A 10 -9.53 -10.52 11.41
C ALA A 10 -8.57 -11.60 10.87
N PRO A 11 -8.63 -12.85 11.38
CA PRO A 11 -7.74 -13.91 10.93
C PRO A 11 -7.87 -14.08 9.43
N ILE A 12 -6.80 -13.70 8.71
CA ILE A 12 -6.75 -13.78 7.25
C ILE A 12 -6.73 -15.27 6.91
N ARG A 13 -7.81 -15.77 6.29
CA ARG A 13 -7.81 -17.10 5.68
C ARG A 13 -6.60 -17.20 4.75
N THR A 14 -5.91 -18.33 4.80
CA THR A 14 -4.78 -18.61 3.90
C THR A 14 -5.25 -18.43 2.45
N PRO A 15 -4.54 -17.64 1.62
CA PRO A 15 -4.92 -17.45 0.23
C PRO A 15 -4.89 -18.77 -0.53
N ARG A 16 -5.70 -18.86 -1.59
CA ARG A 16 -5.67 -19.95 -2.55
C ARG A 16 -4.29 -20.06 -3.18
N ARG A 17 -3.93 -21.26 -3.65
CA ARG A 17 -2.68 -21.47 -4.37
C ARG A 17 -2.57 -20.49 -5.55
N GLY A 18 -1.41 -19.84 -5.67
CA GLY A 18 -1.16 -18.83 -6.71
C GLY A 18 -1.82 -17.47 -6.48
N HIS A 19 -2.47 -17.26 -5.33
CA HIS A 19 -3.09 -15.99 -4.93
C HIS A 19 -2.39 -15.41 -3.69
N ALA A 20 -2.65 -14.13 -3.44
CA ALA A 20 -2.21 -13.42 -2.25
C ALA A 20 -3.39 -12.61 -1.68
N VAL A 21 -3.45 -12.48 -0.36
CA VAL A 21 -4.33 -11.49 0.29
C VAL A 21 -3.59 -10.17 0.34
N VAL A 22 -4.16 -9.15 -0.29
CA VAL A 22 -3.60 -7.81 -0.44
C VAL A 22 -4.38 -6.85 0.44
N ARG A 23 -3.67 -6.00 1.19
CA ARG A 23 -4.24 -4.85 1.88
C ARG A 23 -3.76 -3.60 1.17
N ILE A 24 -4.69 -2.73 0.82
CA ILE A 24 -4.41 -1.50 0.08
C ILE A 24 -4.68 -0.33 1.03
N SER A 25 -3.67 0.53 1.20
CA SER A 25 -3.77 1.77 1.95
C SER A 25 -3.25 2.89 1.07
N VAL A 26 -4.03 3.95 0.88
CA VAL A 26 -3.64 5.13 0.13
C VAL A 26 -3.58 6.32 1.07
N VAL A 27 -2.49 7.07 1.01
CA VAL A 27 -2.38 8.37 1.69
C VAL A 27 -2.56 9.45 0.64
N ASP A 28 -3.55 10.31 0.82
CA ASP A 28 -3.77 11.44 -0.08
C ASP A 28 -2.92 12.66 0.28
N GLU A 29 -3.00 13.71 -0.55
CA GLU A 29 -2.24 14.95 -0.36
C GLU A 29 -2.58 15.69 0.94
N ASN A 30 -3.77 15.44 1.51
CA ASN A 30 -4.20 16.02 2.78
C ASN A 30 -3.75 15.18 3.98
N GLY A 31 -3.06 14.05 3.74
CA GLY A 31 -2.59 13.13 4.77
C GLY A 31 -3.67 12.18 5.30
N PHE A 32 -4.86 12.11 4.66
CA PHE A 32 -5.87 11.13 5.05
C PHE A 32 -5.47 9.75 4.53
N VAL A 33 -5.66 8.75 5.41
CA VAL A 33 -5.39 7.34 5.10
C VAL A 33 -6.69 6.66 4.72
N HIS A 34 -6.76 6.17 3.48
CA HIS A 34 -7.86 5.37 2.95
C HIS A 34 -7.46 3.90 2.99
N ASP A 35 -8.02 3.17 3.96
CA ASP A 35 -7.83 1.72 4.08
C ASP A 35 -8.97 0.97 3.38
N TYR A 36 -8.62 0.13 2.42
CA TYR A 36 -9.59 -0.73 1.74
C TYR A 36 -9.70 -2.10 2.41
N ALA A 37 -10.85 -2.75 2.21
CA ALA A 37 -11.04 -4.13 2.64
C ALA A 37 -9.96 -5.04 2.00
N PRO A 38 -9.40 -6.01 2.73
CA PRO A 38 -8.48 -6.97 2.15
C PRO A 38 -9.12 -7.71 0.99
N VAL A 39 -8.38 -7.85 -0.11
CA VAL A 39 -8.83 -8.56 -1.31
C VAL A 39 -7.89 -9.71 -1.63
N GLU A 40 -8.43 -10.79 -2.17
CA GLU A 40 -7.63 -11.89 -2.69
C GLU A 40 -7.39 -11.69 -4.18
N ALA A 41 -6.12 -11.71 -4.60
CA ALA A 41 -5.73 -11.43 -5.98
C ALA A 41 -4.69 -12.45 -6.50
N PRO A 42 -4.66 -12.75 -7.81
CA PRO A 42 -3.62 -13.59 -8.40
C PRO A 42 -2.22 -12.99 -8.20
N LEU A 43 -1.24 -13.81 -7.83
CA LEU A 43 0.11 -13.33 -7.51
C LEU A 43 0.79 -12.60 -8.67
N GLY A 44 0.52 -13.01 -9.91
CA GLY A 44 1.01 -12.31 -11.12
C GLY A 44 0.50 -10.87 -11.19
N ALA A 45 -0.81 -10.68 -11.04
CA ALA A 45 -1.42 -9.34 -11.04
C ALA A 45 -0.88 -8.45 -9.93
N VAL A 46 -0.58 -9.01 -8.75
CA VAL A 46 0.05 -8.27 -7.65
C VAL A 46 1.45 -7.79 -8.04
N ARG A 47 2.26 -8.64 -8.69
CA ARG A 47 3.60 -8.26 -9.17
C ARG A 47 3.54 -7.17 -10.23
N ASP A 48 2.60 -7.28 -11.17
CA ASP A 48 2.40 -6.29 -12.23
C ASP A 48 1.99 -4.94 -11.63
N ALA A 49 1.05 -4.94 -10.67
CA ALA A 49 0.62 -3.73 -9.97
C ALA A 49 1.79 -3.05 -9.22
N VAL A 50 2.61 -3.82 -8.50
CA VAL A 50 3.80 -3.27 -7.81
C VAL A 50 4.79 -2.68 -8.81
N THR A 51 4.98 -3.33 -9.97
CA THR A 51 5.86 -2.84 -11.02
C THR A 51 5.35 -1.51 -11.60
N ILE A 52 4.05 -1.42 -11.90
CA ILE A 52 3.42 -0.18 -12.39
C ILE A 52 3.61 0.95 -11.37
N LEU A 53 3.35 0.70 -10.08
CA LEU A 53 3.55 1.69 -9.02
C LEU A 53 5.01 2.15 -8.93
N HIS A 54 5.96 1.23 -9.08
CA HIS A 54 7.37 1.57 -9.08
C HIS A 54 7.75 2.47 -10.27
N LEU A 55 7.23 2.16 -11.47
CA LEU A 55 7.48 2.94 -12.69
C LEU A 55 6.81 4.33 -12.66
N GLN A 56 5.69 4.46 -11.95
CA GLN A 56 4.98 5.74 -11.79
C GLN A 56 5.53 6.61 -10.66
N ARG A 57 6.58 6.16 -9.96
CA ARG A 57 7.24 6.97 -8.95
C ARG A 57 7.76 8.25 -9.63
N PRO A 58 7.30 9.46 -9.22
CA PRO A 58 7.90 10.69 -9.71
C PRO A 58 9.38 10.63 -9.37
N GLU A 59 10.24 10.94 -10.34
CA GLU A 59 11.67 11.05 -10.12
C GLU A 59 11.86 12.07 -9.01
N THR A 60 12.14 11.56 -7.80
CA THR A 60 12.40 12.40 -6.64
C THR A 60 13.55 13.30 -7.06
N ALA A 61 13.27 14.54 -7.46
CA ALA A 61 14.30 15.54 -7.69
C ALA A 61 14.99 15.67 -6.34
N THR A 62 16.17 15.06 -6.25
CA THR A 62 17.09 15.24 -5.13
C THR A 62 17.29 16.73 -5.01
N ALA A 63 16.61 17.35 -4.04
CA ALA A 63 16.94 18.70 -3.64
C ALA A 63 18.36 18.63 -3.10
N GLU A 64 19.32 19.14 -3.86
CA GLU A 64 20.67 19.39 -3.39
C GLU A 64 20.57 20.18 -2.08
N VAL A 65 20.90 19.53 -0.97
CA VAL A 65 21.24 20.23 0.26
C VAL A 65 22.62 20.83 0.03
N THR A 66 22.67 21.95 -0.67
CA THR A 66 23.81 22.87 -0.61
C THR A 66 23.75 23.55 0.76
N ALA A 67 24.34 22.89 1.75
CA ALA A 67 24.76 23.58 2.97
C ALA A 67 26.00 24.42 2.61
N GLY A 68 25.89 25.73 2.80
CA GLY A 68 26.98 26.69 2.67
C GLY A 68 27.98 26.62 3.81
#